data_AF-A0A5C5WVQ2-F1
#
_entry.id   AF-A0A5C5WVQ2-F1
#
_cell.length_a   1.000
_cell.length_b   1.000
_cell.length_c   1.000
_cell.angle_alpha   90.00
_cell.angle_beta   90.00
_cell.angle_gamma   90.00
#
_symmetry.space_group_name_H-M   'P 1'
#
loop_
_entity.id
_entity.type
_entity.pdbx_description
1 polymer ?
#
loop_
_entity_poly.entity_id
_entity_poly.type
_entity_poly.pdbx_seq_one_letter_code
_entity_poly.pdbx_strand_id
1 'polypeptide(L)'
;MQWPPLPDYGCIARWPADGQSFIHPDDVATATRCFPSERVLKRESFDGTYYHFRYGKTRFRLRPCMWLKVQHEGIDIGDQVETIGTGLERELFVAEVWGMHYIRRKGRIAYRLRRGDQVLPRLYSIDHLKLLTDKASVRDGDVEYPEPKWTGDQTNVEKGLL
;
A
#
# COMPACT_ATOMS: atom_id res chain seq x y z
N MET A 1 -16.34 20.90 -0.14
CA MET A 1 -16.58 19.46 -0.33
C MET A 1 -15.43 18.71 0.33
N GLN A 2 -15.69 17.86 1.33
CA GLN A 2 -14.63 17.13 2.02
C GLN A 2 -14.43 15.79 1.30
N TRP A 3 -13.27 15.61 0.67
CA TRP A 3 -12.91 14.34 0.05
C TRP A 3 -12.65 13.28 1.12
N PRO A 4 -12.91 11.98 0.85
CA PRO A 4 -12.52 10.93 1.77
C PRO A 4 -11.00 10.94 1.99
N PRO A 5 -10.51 10.61 3.20
CA PRO A 5 -9.08 10.55 3.45
C PRO A 5 -8.41 9.55 2.51
N LEU A 6 -7.26 9.94 1.96
CA LEU A 6 -6.41 9.13 1.11
C LEU A 6 -5.16 8.69 1.91
N PRO A 7 -4.58 7.51 1.62
CA PRO A 7 -5.00 6.58 0.59
C PRO A 7 -6.26 5.80 0.96
N ASP A 8 -7.08 5.44 -0.03
CA ASP A 8 -8.17 4.47 0.15
C ASP A 8 -8.18 3.38 -0.93
N TYR A 9 -8.97 2.33 -0.70
CA TYR A 9 -8.92 1.08 -1.46
C TYR A 9 -10.30 0.73 -2.02
N GLY A 10 -10.34 0.07 -3.18
CA GLY A 10 -11.60 -0.27 -3.84
C GLY A 10 -11.42 -0.97 -5.18
N CYS A 11 -12.51 -1.42 -5.80
CA CYS A 11 -12.50 -2.02 -7.13
C CYS A 11 -13.50 -1.35 -8.10
N ILE A 12 -13.18 -1.40 -9.39
CA ILE A 12 -14.07 -0.99 -10.48
C ILE A 12 -14.51 -2.29 -11.17
N ALA A 13 -15.62 -2.88 -10.70
CA ALA A 13 -16.07 -4.20 -11.14
C ALA A 13 -16.84 -4.19 -12.48
N ARG A 14 -17.19 -3.01 -13.01
CA ARG A 14 -17.93 -2.83 -14.28
C ARG A 14 -17.47 -1.57 -14.99
N TRP A 15 -17.62 -1.54 -16.32
CA TRP A 15 -17.49 -0.31 -17.10
C TRP A 15 -18.56 0.71 -16.71
N PRO A 16 -18.22 2.01 -16.54
CA PRO A 16 -19.20 3.09 -16.56
C PRO A 16 -19.95 3.15 -17.90
N ALA A 17 -21.18 3.67 -17.87
CA ALA A 17 -22.02 3.80 -19.06
C ALA A 17 -21.39 4.75 -20.11
N ASP A 18 -20.74 5.82 -19.65
CA ASP A 18 -20.14 6.88 -20.48
C ASP A 18 -18.78 6.49 -21.10
N GLY A 19 -18.50 5.19 -21.18
CA GLY A 19 -17.30 4.62 -21.80
C GLY A 19 -16.01 4.91 -21.03
N GLN A 20 -14.97 5.31 -21.77
CA GLN A 20 -13.59 5.49 -21.26
C GLN A 20 -13.21 6.95 -21.00
N SER A 21 -14.14 7.90 -21.16
CA SER A 21 -13.92 9.36 -21.05
C SER A 21 -13.43 9.85 -19.67
N PHE A 22 -13.51 8.98 -18.66
CA PHE A 22 -13.00 9.21 -17.30
C PHE A 22 -11.54 8.78 -17.10
N ILE A 23 -10.95 8.01 -18.03
CA ILE A 23 -9.55 7.59 -17.97
C ILE A 23 -8.66 8.69 -18.56
N HIS A 24 -7.49 8.91 -17.97
CA HIS A 24 -6.48 9.79 -18.59
C HIS A 24 -6.04 9.21 -19.95
N PRO A 25 -5.95 10.00 -21.04
CA PRO A 25 -5.64 9.49 -22.39
C PRO A 25 -4.42 8.56 -22.47
N ASP A 26 -3.28 8.97 -21.92
CA ASP A 26 -2.04 8.16 -21.92
C ASP A 26 -2.20 6.81 -21.17
N ASP A 27 -3.15 6.72 -20.24
CA ASP A 27 -3.26 5.61 -19.30
C ASP A 27 -4.31 4.58 -19.74
N VAL A 28 -5.05 4.81 -20.83
CA VAL A 28 -6.14 3.94 -21.33
C VAL A 28 -5.68 2.49 -21.49
N ALA A 29 -4.54 2.25 -22.13
CA ALA A 29 -4.00 0.91 -22.36
C ALA A 29 -3.59 0.18 -21.07
N THR A 30 -3.32 0.92 -19.99
CA THR A 30 -2.93 0.41 -18.67
C THR A 30 -4.17 0.14 -17.82
N ALA A 31 -5.06 1.13 -17.73
CA ALA A 31 -6.30 1.08 -16.97
C ALA A 31 -7.23 -0.06 -17.45
N THR A 32 -7.39 -0.23 -18.77
CA THR A 32 -8.20 -1.31 -19.39
C THR A 32 -7.70 -2.72 -19.11
N ARG A 33 -6.41 -2.90 -18.76
CA ARG A 33 -5.85 -4.19 -18.30
C ARG A 33 -6.15 -4.44 -16.82
N CYS A 34 -6.34 -3.38 -16.04
CA CYS A 34 -6.64 -3.44 -14.61
C CYS A 34 -8.13 -3.63 -14.32
N PHE A 35 -9.02 -2.93 -15.02
CA PHE A 35 -10.47 -2.99 -14.80
C PHE A 35 -11.26 -2.96 -16.14
N PRO A 36 -12.53 -3.43 -16.18
CA PRO A 36 -13.35 -3.92 -15.07
C PRO A 36 -12.83 -5.23 -14.50
N SER A 37 -12.64 -5.29 -13.18
CA SER A 37 -12.29 -6.52 -12.47
C SER A 37 -12.46 -6.38 -10.95
N GLU A 38 -12.30 -7.50 -10.24
CA GLU A 38 -12.25 -7.52 -8.78
C GLU A 38 -10.87 -7.13 -8.21
N ARG A 39 -9.93 -6.61 -9.01
CA ARG A 39 -8.64 -6.12 -8.47
C ARG A 39 -8.89 -4.97 -7.50
N VAL A 40 -8.33 -5.08 -6.28
CA VAL A 40 -8.33 -3.99 -5.31
C VAL A 40 -7.24 -3.01 -5.70
N LEU A 41 -7.66 -1.83 -6.13
CA LEU A 41 -6.81 -0.71 -6.49
C LEU A 41 -6.60 0.15 -5.24
N LYS A 42 -5.37 0.62 -5.03
CA LYS A 42 -5.06 1.68 -4.07
C LYS A 42 -5.18 3.02 -4.78
N ARG A 43 -5.88 3.97 -4.18
CA ARG A 43 -5.96 5.36 -4.63
C ARG A 43 -5.11 6.22 -3.71
N GLU A 44 -4.06 6.82 -4.26
CA GLU A 44 -2.97 7.40 -3.46
C GLU A 44 -3.13 8.90 -3.24
N SER A 45 -3.52 9.64 -4.28
CA SER A 45 -3.64 11.10 -4.26
C SER A 45 -4.69 11.60 -5.26
N PHE A 46 -4.98 12.90 -5.21
CA PHE A 46 -5.84 13.61 -6.14
C PHE A 46 -5.16 14.94 -6.54
N ASP A 47 -5.05 15.22 -7.84
CA ASP A 47 -4.39 16.43 -8.36
C ASP A 47 -5.35 17.59 -8.67
N GLY A 48 -6.64 17.43 -8.34
CA GLY A 48 -7.72 18.37 -8.69
C GLY A 48 -8.53 17.94 -9.91
N THR A 49 -7.98 17.09 -10.79
CA THR A 49 -8.69 16.55 -11.97
C THR A 49 -8.74 15.02 -11.96
N TYR A 50 -7.62 14.38 -11.63
CA TYR A 50 -7.46 12.93 -11.62
C TYR A 50 -7.05 12.42 -10.24
N TYR A 51 -7.62 11.28 -9.88
CA TYR A 51 -7.13 10.40 -8.83
C TYR A 51 -6.01 9.53 -9.38
N HIS A 52 -4.94 9.40 -8.60
CA HIS A 52 -3.79 8.56 -8.92
C HIS A 52 -3.98 7.18 -8.31
N PHE A 53 -4.06 6.15 -9.14
CA PHE A 53 -4.26 4.77 -8.73
C PHE A 53 -2.99 3.94 -8.88
N ARG A 54 -2.84 2.96 -7.99
CA ARG A 54 -1.76 1.97 -7.98
C ARG A 54 -2.30 0.55 -7.83
N TYR A 55 -1.74 -0.38 -8.61
CA TYR A 55 -1.90 -1.82 -8.45
C TYR A 55 -0.52 -2.48 -8.57
N GLY A 56 0.15 -2.70 -7.44
CA GLY A 56 1.57 -3.07 -7.40
C GLY A 56 2.43 -2.00 -8.06
N LYS A 57 3.17 -2.38 -9.12
CA LYS A 57 3.98 -1.45 -9.92
C LYS A 57 3.17 -0.67 -10.97
N THR A 58 1.95 -1.11 -11.28
CA THR A 58 1.09 -0.46 -12.28
C THR A 58 0.48 0.83 -11.71
N ARG A 59 0.56 1.93 -12.46
CA ARG A 59 -0.02 3.23 -12.12
C ARG A 59 -0.90 3.74 -13.26
N PHE A 60 -1.98 4.46 -12.93
CA PHE A 60 -2.85 5.14 -13.89
C PHE A 60 -3.71 6.20 -13.19
N ARG A 61 -4.26 7.13 -13.98
CA ARG A 61 -5.03 8.29 -13.55
C ARG A 61 -6.48 8.18 -14.04
N LEU A 62 -7.44 8.35 -13.13
CA LEU A 62 -8.88 8.39 -13.47
C LEU A 62 -9.53 9.64 -12.88
N ARG A 63 -10.43 10.28 -13.62
CA ARG A 63 -11.37 11.27 -13.09
C ARG A 63 -12.29 10.62 -12.03
N PRO A 64 -12.93 11.40 -11.15
CA PRO A 64 -13.91 10.89 -10.21
C PRO A 64 -14.96 10.01 -10.88
N CYS A 65 -15.04 8.74 -10.47
CA CYS A 65 -15.96 7.73 -11.01
C CYS A 65 -16.59 6.91 -9.87
N MET A 66 -17.73 6.27 -10.12
CA MET A 66 -18.26 5.27 -9.20
C MET A 66 -17.32 4.06 -9.12
N TRP A 67 -16.99 3.67 -7.89
CA TRP A 67 -16.20 2.49 -7.57
C TRP A 67 -16.71 1.86 -6.27
N LEU A 68 -16.42 0.59 -6.03
CA LEU A 68 -16.77 -0.07 -4.79
C LEU A 68 -15.63 0.12 -3.79
N LYS A 69 -15.84 0.94 -2.76
CA LYS A 69 -14.87 1.11 -1.66
C LYS A 69 -14.74 -0.20 -0.88
N VAL A 70 -13.51 -0.59 -0.59
CA VAL A 70 -13.12 -1.81 0.12
C VAL A 70 -12.36 -1.43 1.37
N GLN A 71 -12.67 -2.07 2.50
CA GLN A 71 -11.92 -1.88 3.74
C GLN A 71 -10.52 -2.48 3.58
N HIS A 72 -9.49 -1.70 3.91
CA HIS A 72 -8.12 -2.18 3.92
C HIS A 72 -7.89 -3.14 5.10
N GLU A 73 -7.27 -4.29 4.83
CA GLU A 73 -6.98 -5.33 5.84
C GLU A 73 -5.53 -5.27 6.37
N GLY A 74 -4.73 -4.28 5.96
CA GLY A 74 -3.34 -4.07 6.43
C GLY A 74 -2.24 -4.57 5.47
N ILE A 75 -2.60 -5.45 4.53
CA ILE A 75 -1.69 -6.05 3.54
C ILE A 75 -1.85 -5.36 2.17
N ASP A 76 -0.74 -4.94 1.58
CA ASP A 76 -0.56 -4.31 0.27
C ASP A 76 0.15 -5.25 -0.73
N ILE A 77 0.06 -4.93 -2.03
CA ILE A 77 0.90 -5.58 -3.05
C ILE A 77 2.37 -5.16 -2.89
N GLY A 78 3.26 -6.15 -2.84
CA GLY A 78 4.69 -6.00 -2.59
C GLY A 78 5.13 -6.41 -1.18
N ASP A 79 4.19 -6.58 -0.24
CA ASP A 79 4.49 -7.05 1.11
C ASP A 79 5.05 -8.48 1.12
N GLN A 80 5.98 -8.75 2.05
CA GLN A 80 6.41 -10.12 2.37
C GLN A 80 5.51 -10.71 3.45
N VAL A 81 4.98 -11.90 3.19
CA VAL A 81 4.10 -12.65 4.09
C VAL A 81 4.57 -14.09 4.26
N GLU A 82 4.37 -14.63 5.46
CA GLU A 82 4.48 -16.04 5.76
C GLU A 82 3.08 -16.67 5.77
N THR A 83 2.92 -17.85 5.18
CA THR A 83 1.67 -18.62 5.26
C THR A 83 1.56 -19.31 6.63
N ILE A 84 0.51 -19.02 7.41
CA ILE A 84 0.23 -19.65 8.71
C ILE A 84 -0.87 -20.73 8.61
N GLY A 85 -0.98 -21.63 9.60
CA GLY A 85 -1.99 -22.71 9.68
C GLY A 85 -2.69 -22.79 11.05
N THR A 86 -4.00 -23.11 11.22
CA THR A 86 -5.16 -23.34 10.33
C THR A 86 -5.31 -24.65 9.52
N GLY A 87 -4.81 -25.81 10.00
CA GLY A 87 -5.36 -27.14 9.63
C GLY A 87 -4.33 -28.25 9.35
N LEU A 88 -4.80 -29.41 8.85
CA LEU A 88 -4.00 -30.62 8.59
C LEU A 88 -3.17 -30.59 7.29
N GLU A 89 -3.46 -29.68 6.35
CA GLU A 89 -2.69 -29.49 5.12
C GLU A 89 -1.99 -28.13 5.11
N ARG A 90 -0.69 -28.05 5.44
CA ARG A 90 0.11 -26.84 5.15
C ARG A 90 1.57 -27.13 4.84
N GLU A 91 2.01 -26.57 3.72
CA GLU A 91 3.39 -26.16 3.49
C GLU A 91 3.51 -24.71 4.02
N LEU A 92 4.41 -24.47 4.98
CA LEU A 92 4.71 -23.12 5.48
C LEU A 92 5.78 -22.51 4.58
N PHE A 93 5.54 -21.32 4.03
CA PHE A 93 6.52 -20.63 3.19
C PHE A 93 6.36 -19.12 3.23
N VAL A 94 7.45 -18.42 2.90
CA VAL A 94 7.48 -16.97 2.67
C VAL A 94 7.20 -16.68 1.19
N ALA A 95 6.39 -15.66 0.93
CA ALA A 95 6.05 -15.19 -0.40
C ALA A 95 5.77 -13.68 -0.44
N GLU A 96 5.86 -13.10 -1.62
CA GLU A 96 5.44 -11.73 -1.90
C GLU A 96 3.95 -11.69 -2.26
N VAL A 97 3.22 -10.68 -1.76
CA VAL A 97 1.86 -10.39 -2.21
C VAL A 97 1.91 -9.78 -3.61
N TRP A 98 1.50 -10.54 -4.61
CA TRP A 98 1.52 -10.17 -6.02
C TRP A 98 0.23 -9.51 -6.51
N GLY A 99 -0.89 -9.74 -5.82
CA GLY A 99 -2.17 -9.18 -6.20
C GLY A 99 -3.21 -9.22 -5.10
N MET A 100 -4.12 -8.25 -5.11
CA MET A 100 -5.25 -8.13 -4.19
C MET A 100 -6.55 -8.20 -4.98
N HIS A 101 -7.48 -9.06 -4.55
CA HIS A 101 -8.75 -9.32 -5.24
C HIS A 101 -9.91 -9.27 -4.26
N TYR A 102 -10.96 -8.50 -4.55
CA TYR A 102 -12.13 -8.40 -3.70
C TYR A 102 -13.12 -9.55 -3.97
N ILE A 103 -13.45 -10.32 -2.94
CA ILE A 103 -14.41 -11.42 -3.05
C ILE A 103 -15.78 -10.89 -2.62
N ARG A 104 -16.49 -10.24 -3.54
CA ARG A 104 -17.80 -9.57 -3.29
C ARG A 104 -18.75 -10.37 -2.41
N ARG A 105 -18.95 -11.67 -2.72
CA ARG A 105 -19.84 -12.58 -1.96
C ARG A 105 -19.42 -12.84 -0.50
N LYS A 106 -18.17 -12.53 -0.13
CA LYS A 106 -17.60 -12.68 1.22
C LYS A 106 -17.27 -11.33 1.88
N GLY A 107 -17.36 -10.21 1.16
CA GLY A 107 -17.04 -8.88 1.67
C GLY A 107 -15.56 -8.63 2.00
N ARG A 108 -14.63 -9.51 1.59
CA ARG A 108 -13.21 -9.53 2.02
C ARG A 108 -12.23 -9.50 0.85
N ILE A 109 -10.98 -9.11 1.14
CA ILE A 109 -9.86 -9.22 0.20
C ILE A 109 -9.33 -10.66 0.20
N ALA A 110 -8.85 -11.10 -0.96
CA ALA A 110 -8.08 -12.31 -1.14
C ALA A 110 -6.80 -12.01 -1.93
N TYR A 111 -5.71 -12.58 -1.46
CA TYR A 111 -4.34 -12.27 -1.87
C TYR A 111 -3.81 -13.35 -2.79
N ARG A 112 -3.20 -12.93 -3.90
CA ARG A 112 -2.41 -13.79 -4.79
C ARG A 112 -0.95 -13.64 -4.40
N LEU A 113 -0.27 -14.76 -4.19
CA LEU A 113 1.12 -14.82 -3.75
C LEU A 113 2.07 -15.14 -4.91
N ARG A 114 3.33 -14.74 -4.77
CA ARG A 114 4.44 -15.09 -5.68
C ARG A 114 5.65 -15.56 -4.88
N ARG A 115 6.28 -16.65 -5.32
CA ARG A 115 7.52 -17.21 -4.76
C ARG A 115 8.56 -17.31 -5.87
N GLY A 116 9.62 -16.50 -5.78
CA GLY A 116 10.53 -16.29 -6.92
C GLY A 116 9.77 -15.77 -8.14
N ASP A 117 9.91 -16.44 -9.28
CA ASP A 117 9.19 -16.11 -10.50
C ASP A 117 7.81 -16.78 -10.62
N GLN A 118 7.47 -17.73 -9.73
CA GLN A 118 6.21 -18.46 -9.80
C GLN A 118 5.09 -17.73 -9.05
N VAL A 119 4.05 -17.34 -9.78
CA VAL A 119 2.80 -16.84 -9.20
C VAL A 119 1.90 -18.02 -8.83
N LEU A 120 1.48 -18.09 -7.57
CA LEU A 120 0.61 -19.16 -7.08
C LEU A 120 -0.84 -18.95 -7.60
N PRO A 121 -1.51 -19.99 -8.12
CA PRO A 121 -2.86 -19.86 -8.67
C PRO A 121 -3.92 -19.69 -7.56
N ARG A 122 -3.65 -20.21 -6.37
CA ARG A 122 -4.52 -20.12 -5.19
C ARG A 122 -4.56 -18.70 -4.64
N LEU A 123 -5.75 -18.29 -4.17
CA LEU A 123 -5.94 -17.08 -3.38
C LEU A 123 -6.01 -17.41 -1.89
N TYR A 124 -5.45 -16.54 -1.06
CA TYR A 124 -5.35 -16.65 0.39
C TYR A 124 -6.17 -15.54 1.05
N SER A 125 -6.82 -15.78 2.19
CA SER A 125 -7.37 -14.69 3.02
C SER A 125 -6.31 -14.23 4.03
N ILE A 126 -6.52 -13.06 4.64
CA ILE A 126 -5.64 -12.58 5.72
C ILE A 126 -5.49 -13.59 6.87
N ASP A 127 -6.53 -14.39 7.16
CA ASP A 127 -6.52 -15.42 8.21
C ASP A 127 -5.52 -16.58 7.95
N HIS A 128 -4.90 -16.61 6.76
CA HIS A 128 -3.85 -17.56 6.37
C HIS A 128 -2.47 -16.92 6.23
N LEU A 129 -2.32 -15.61 6.52
CA LEU A 129 -1.11 -14.84 6.26
C LEU A 129 -0.64 -14.11 7.51
N LYS A 130 0.68 -14.07 7.69
CA LYS A 130 1.35 -13.22 8.68
C LYS A 130 2.27 -12.26 7.94
N LEU A 131 2.06 -10.97 8.11
CA LEU A 131 2.93 -9.93 7.57
C LEU A 131 4.30 -10.00 8.26
N LEU A 132 5.38 -10.00 7.47
CA LEU A 132 6.76 -10.09 7.97
C LEU A 132 7.47 -8.74 8.10
N THR A 133 6.88 -7.68 7.53
CA THR A 133 7.41 -6.32 7.59
C THR A 133 6.54 -5.48 8.52
N ASP A 134 7.14 -4.83 9.51
CA ASP A 134 6.42 -3.83 10.29
C ASP A 134 6.17 -2.57 9.42
N LYS A 135 4.94 -2.08 9.45
CA LYS A 135 4.50 -0.85 8.75
C LYS A 135 4.35 0.33 9.71
N ALA A 136 4.65 0.17 11.00
CA ALA A 136 4.64 1.25 11.97
C ALA A 136 5.72 2.30 11.64
N SER A 137 5.29 3.47 11.18
CA SER A 137 6.12 4.67 11.19
C SER A 137 6.08 5.29 12.59
N VAL A 138 7.25 5.50 13.20
CA VAL A 138 7.36 6.40 14.36
C VAL A 138 6.90 7.79 13.91
N ARG A 139 6.04 8.44 14.70
CA ARG A 139 5.61 9.81 14.45
C ARG A 139 6.84 10.73 14.56
N ASP A 140 6.99 11.67 13.61
CA ASP A 140 8.06 12.67 13.68
C ASP A 140 8.03 13.37 15.05
N GLY A 141 9.21 13.51 15.65
CA GLY A 141 9.32 14.07 16.99
C GLY A 141 9.12 15.58 16.97
N ASP A 142 7.97 16.04 17.46
CA ASP A 142 7.63 17.46 17.68
C ASP A 142 8.51 18.14 18.78
N VAL A 143 9.67 17.58 19.11
CA VAL A 143 10.60 18.09 20.15
C VAL A 143 11.81 18.70 19.47
N GLU A 144 11.86 20.04 19.43
CA GLU A 144 13.10 20.77 19.17
C GLU A 144 14.11 20.44 20.27
N TYR A 145 15.10 19.60 19.95
CA TYR A 145 16.25 19.39 20.82
C TYR A 145 17.12 20.65 20.80
N PRO A 146 17.34 21.32 21.95
CA PRO A 146 18.24 22.46 22.00
C PRO A 146 19.65 22.01 21.65
N GLU A 147 20.30 22.70 20.69
CA GLU A 147 21.68 22.40 20.34
C GLU A 147 22.59 22.52 21.58
N PRO A 148 23.50 21.55 21.81
CA PRO A 148 24.37 21.58 22.97
C PRO A 148 25.32 22.78 22.87
N LYS A 149 25.12 23.76 23.76
CA LYS A 149 26.01 24.92 23.91
C LYS A 149 27.36 24.48 24.45
N TRP A 150 28.27 24.09 23.55
CA TRP A 150 29.67 23.83 23.87
C TRP A 150 30.38 25.15 24.19
N THR A 151 30.34 25.57 25.45
CA THR A 151 31.26 26.59 25.99
C THR A 151 32.60 25.93 26.31
N GLY A 152 33.37 25.67 25.25
CA GLY A 152 34.72 25.17 25.36
C GLY A 152 35.71 26.29 25.69
N ASP A 153 35.96 26.51 26.98
CA ASP A 153 37.28 26.97 27.43
C ASP A 153 37.55 26.47 28.87
N GLN A 154 38.39 25.43 28.98
CA GLN A 154 39.05 25.05 30.22
C GLN A 154 40.55 24.98 29.97
N THR A 155 41.14 26.14 29.70
CA THR A 155 42.59 26.27 29.47
C THR A 155 43.26 27.33 30.34
N ASN A 156 42.99 27.30 31.66
CA ASN A 156 43.85 27.95 32.65
C ASN A 156 44.74 26.92 33.36
N VAL A 157 45.86 26.61 32.71
CA VAL A 157 47.04 26.03 33.38
C VAL A 157 47.98 27.19 33.69
N GLU A 158 47.79 27.83 34.84
CA GLU A 158 48.78 28.80 35.33
C GLU A 158 50.06 28.07 35.74
N LYS A 159 51.15 28.37 35.01
CA LYS A 159 52.51 27.91 35.30
C LYS A 159 53.33 29.04 35.92
N GLY A 160 53.80 28.84 37.15
CA GLY A 160 54.88 29.62 37.77
C GLY A 160 54.43 30.90 38.48
N LEU A 161 55.19 31.42 39.46
CA LEU A 161 56.55 31.08 39.90
C LEU A 161 56.74 31.43 41.40
N LEU A 162 57.72 30.75 42.03
CA LEU A 162 58.33 31.03 43.36
C LEU A 162 57.49 30.70 44.61
#